data_AF-A0A5N9GRR4-F1
#
_entry.id   AF-A0A5N9GRR4-F1
#
_cell.length_a   1.000
_cell.length_b   1.000
_cell.length_c   1.000
_cell.angle_alpha   90.00
_cell.angle_beta   90.00
_cell.angle_gamma   90.00
#
_symmetry.space_group_name_H-M   'P 1'
#
loop_
_entity.id
_entity.type
_entity.pdbx_description
1 polymer ?
#
loop_
_entity_poly.entity_id
_entity_poly.type
_entity_poly.pdbx_seq_one_letter_code
_entity_poly.pdbx_strand_id
1 'polypeptide(L)'
;MTQGVLQTYREFLPITPATPMITLGEGDTPLVRSHRLAEQLGLESLYFKLEGSNPTGSFKDRGMVMAVANAIEHDSKTLICASTGNTSASAAAYGAHCNLSTVVLVPKGNVARGKIAQAIAYGANILVINGNFDQALTMVRELSSRHPIALVNSVNPYRIEGQKTAAFEVSDALGDAPDYLCIPVGNAGNITAYWKGFKEYQETEHTTHTPQMFGFQAEGSAPIVRGEIIENPETIASAIRIGNPASW
;
A
#
# COMPACT_ATOMS: atom_id res chain seq x y z
N MET A 1 -19.62 11.59 -4.97
CA MET A 1 -18.43 11.10 -4.25
C MET A 1 -18.30 9.62 -4.56
N THR A 2 -17.10 9.14 -4.87
CA THR A 2 -16.80 7.71 -5.02
C THR A 2 -17.11 6.98 -3.71
N GLN A 3 -17.60 5.74 -3.77
CA GLN A 3 -18.02 5.01 -2.57
C GLN A 3 -16.85 4.47 -1.73
N GLY A 4 -15.62 4.51 -2.24
CA GLY A 4 -14.43 3.93 -1.61
C GLY A 4 -14.33 2.42 -1.82
N VAL A 5 -13.14 1.85 -1.62
CA VAL A 5 -12.91 0.43 -1.94
C VAL A 5 -13.61 -0.52 -0.98
N LEU A 6 -13.88 -0.10 0.26
CA LEU A 6 -14.56 -0.93 1.27
C LEU A 6 -16.00 -1.25 0.87
N GLN A 7 -16.71 -0.24 0.34
CA GLN A 7 -18.10 -0.40 -0.08
C GLN A 7 -18.19 -1.13 -1.42
N THR A 8 -17.33 -0.77 -2.38
CA THR A 8 -17.33 -1.37 -3.73
C THR A 8 -16.99 -2.85 -3.70
N TYR A 9 -15.95 -3.24 -2.95
CA TYR A 9 -15.44 -4.62 -2.94
C TYR A 9 -15.73 -5.35 -1.63
N ARG A 10 -16.86 -5.03 -1.01
CA ARG A 10 -17.24 -5.54 0.32
C ARG A 10 -17.17 -7.05 0.43
N GLU A 11 -17.64 -7.75 -0.60
CA GLU A 11 -17.72 -9.21 -0.64
C GLU A 11 -16.33 -9.89 -0.72
N PHE A 12 -15.33 -9.16 -1.20
CA PHE A 12 -13.96 -9.65 -1.33
C PHE A 12 -13.08 -9.21 -0.16
N LEU A 13 -13.56 -8.37 0.75
CA LEU A 13 -12.78 -7.83 1.86
C LEU A 13 -13.19 -8.49 3.18
N PRO A 14 -12.27 -8.62 4.16
CA PRO A 14 -12.57 -9.17 5.49
C PRO A 14 -13.36 -8.16 6.33
N ILE A 15 -14.56 -7.82 5.88
CA ILE A 15 -15.47 -6.85 6.50
C ILE A 15 -16.55 -7.60 7.27
N THR A 16 -16.79 -7.16 8.50
CA THR A 16 -17.89 -7.64 9.35
C THR A 16 -18.99 -6.58 9.44
N PRO A 17 -20.16 -6.89 10.04
CA PRO A 17 -21.15 -5.86 10.37
C PRO A 17 -20.65 -4.77 11.33
N ALA A 18 -19.58 -5.04 12.09
CA ALA A 18 -18.97 -4.08 13.01
C ALA A 18 -17.90 -3.19 12.33
N THR A 19 -17.38 -3.59 11.17
CA THR A 19 -16.39 -2.81 10.43
C THR A 19 -17.02 -1.49 9.94
N PRO A 20 -16.45 -0.32 10.29
CA PRO A 20 -16.96 0.95 9.82
C PRO A 20 -16.62 1.15 8.33
N MET A 21 -17.61 1.60 7.54
CA MET A 21 -17.44 1.92 6.12
C MET A 21 -16.85 3.34 5.96
N ILE A 22 -15.58 3.50 6.32
CA ILE A 22 -14.84 4.75 6.15
C ILE A 22 -14.33 4.90 4.72
N THR A 23 -14.15 6.14 4.24
CA THR A 23 -13.63 6.42 2.90
C THR A 23 -13.09 7.85 2.82
N LEU A 24 -11.99 8.02 2.08
CA LEU A 24 -11.55 9.34 1.59
C LEU A 24 -11.82 9.49 0.09
N GLY A 25 -12.56 8.55 -0.50
CA GLY A 25 -12.78 8.42 -1.94
C GLY A 25 -11.67 7.67 -2.66
N GLU A 26 -10.88 6.85 -1.95
CA GLU A 26 -9.82 6.03 -2.53
C GLU A 26 -10.33 4.94 -3.46
N GLY A 27 -9.44 4.46 -4.35
CA GLY A 27 -9.82 3.58 -5.44
C GLY A 27 -10.41 4.32 -6.62
N ASP A 28 -11.05 3.59 -7.52
CA ASP A 28 -11.64 4.08 -8.78
C ASP A 28 -10.66 4.97 -9.56
N THR A 29 -9.38 4.58 -9.55
CA THR A 29 -8.32 5.40 -10.15
C THR A 29 -8.31 5.22 -11.68
N PRO A 30 -7.93 6.26 -12.45
CA PRO A 30 -7.94 6.17 -13.92
C PRO A 30 -7.07 5.02 -14.44
N LEU A 31 -7.61 4.22 -15.38
CA LEU A 31 -6.86 3.28 -16.20
C LEU A 31 -6.68 3.89 -17.59
N VAL A 32 -5.50 4.49 -17.83
CA VAL A 32 -5.27 5.33 -19.02
C VAL A 32 -4.55 4.56 -20.11
N ARG A 33 -5.18 4.41 -21.27
CA ARG A 33 -4.55 3.80 -22.45
C ARG A 33 -3.50 4.71 -23.06
N SER A 34 -2.33 4.16 -23.36
CA SER A 34 -1.24 4.86 -24.05
C SER A 34 -1.02 4.32 -25.45
N HIS A 35 -1.68 4.93 -26.44
CA HIS A 35 -1.57 4.57 -27.85
C HIS A 35 -0.12 4.68 -28.38
N ARG A 36 0.55 5.81 -28.11
CA ARG A 36 1.90 6.07 -28.62
C ARG A 36 2.93 5.06 -28.12
N LEU A 37 2.93 4.75 -26.82
CA LEU A 37 3.88 3.78 -26.26
C LEU A 37 3.54 2.34 -26.66
N ALA A 38 2.25 2.00 -26.79
CA ALA A 38 1.85 0.68 -27.28
C ALA A 38 2.41 0.45 -28.69
N GLU A 39 2.22 1.39 -29.60
CA GLU A 39 2.77 1.34 -30.97
C GLU A 39 4.30 1.24 -30.98
N GLN A 40 4.99 2.08 -30.20
CA GLN A 40 6.45 2.07 -30.12
C GLN A 40 7.03 0.75 -29.59
N LEU A 41 6.30 0.04 -28.74
CA LEU A 41 6.72 -1.24 -28.15
C LEU A 41 6.18 -2.45 -28.91
N GLY A 42 5.39 -2.25 -29.98
CA GLY A 42 4.75 -3.34 -30.72
C GLY A 42 3.70 -4.10 -29.91
N LEU A 43 3.06 -3.44 -28.93
CA LEU A 43 2.00 -4.00 -28.09
C LEU A 43 0.63 -3.65 -28.68
N GLU A 44 -0.33 -4.57 -28.60
CA GLU A 44 -1.73 -4.29 -28.97
C GLU A 44 -2.34 -3.18 -28.11
N SER A 45 -2.05 -3.23 -26.81
CA SER A 45 -2.49 -2.21 -25.86
C SER A 45 -1.54 -2.08 -24.68
N LEU A 46 -1.50 -0.87 -24.12
CA LEU A 46 -0.75 -0.55 -22.91
C LEU A 46 -1.59 0.42 -22.09
N TYR A 47 -1.75 0.12 -20.81
CA TYR A 47 -2.53 0.93 -19.88
C TYR A 47 -1.70 1.31 -18.65
N PHE A 48 -1.97 2.48 -18.11
CA PHE A 48 -1.41 2.96 -16.85
C PHE A 48 -2.53 3.09 -15.81
N LYS A 49 -2.46 2.30 -14.73
CA LYS A 49 -3.33 2.48 -13.56
C LYS A 49 -2.77 3.59 -12.69
N LEU A 50 -3.40 4.76 -12.71
CA LEU A 50 -2.89 5.99 -12.12
C LEU A 50 -3.17 6.09 -10.62
N GLU A 51 -2.48 5.26 -9.84
CA GLU A 51 -2.61 5.20 -8.38
C GLU A 51 -2.16 6.48 -7.65
N GLY A 52 -1.50 7.40 -8.35
CA GLY A 52 -1.19 8.75 -7.86
C GLY A 52 -2.41 9.66 -7.71
N SER A 53 -3.57 9.27 -8.26
CA SER A 53 -4.83 10.00 -8.12
C SER A 53 -5.62 9.64 -6.85
N ASN A 54 -5.11 8.71 -6.02
CA ASN A 54 -5.68 8.44 -4.70
C ASN A 54 -5.56 9.67 -3.77
N PRO A 55 -6.38 9.76 -2.70
CA PRO A 55 -6.48 10.96 -1.85
C PRO A 55 -5.17 11.50 -1.31
N THR A 56 -4.22 10.63 -0.95
CA THR A 56 -2.90 11.03 -0.45
C THR A 56 -1.79 10.96 -1.51
N GLY A 57 -2.15 10.62 -2.75
CA GLY A 57 -1.23 10.55 -3.87
C GLY A 57 -0.55 9.19 -4.05
N SER A 58 -1.08 8.11 -3.45
CA SER A 58 -0.50 6.77 -3.64
C SER A 58 -1.48 5.62 -3.42
N PHE A 59 -1.14 4.45 -3.98
CA PHE A 59 -1.86 3.19 -3.75
C PHE A 59 -1.94 2.73 -2.29
N LYS A 60 -1.19 3.36 -1.37
CA LYS A 60 -1.21 3.01 0.05
C LYS A 60 -2.59 3.22 0.66
N ASP A 61 -3.37 4.15 0.12
CA ASP A 61 -4.72 4.48 0.58
C ASP A 61 -5.66 3.28 0.55
N ARG A 62 -5.61 2.48 -0.53
CA ARG A 62 -6.41 1.25 -0.66
C ARG A 62 -6.20 0.28 0.50
N GLY A 63 -4.95 0.09 0.92
CA GLY A 63 -4.64 -0.77 2.06
C GLY A 63 -4.91 -0.07 3.39
N MET A 64 -4.66 1.24 3.47
CA MET A 64 -4.76 2.00 4.70
C MET A 64 -6.20 2.09 5.18
N VAL A 65 -7.16 2.33 4.28
CA VAL A 65 -8.58 2.38 4.63
C VAL A 65 -9.05 1.08 5.29
N MET A 66 -8.65 -0.09 4.77
CA MET A 66 -8.98 -1.39 5.36
C MET A 66 -8.28 -1.61 6.70
N ALA A 67 -7.01 -1.24 6.81
CA ALA A 67 -6.25 -1.36 8.05
C ALA A 67 -6.81 -0.45 9.17
N VAL A 68 -7.25 0.76 8.83
CA VAL A 68 -7.84 1.72 9.78
C VAL A 68 -9.27 1.32 10.15
N ALA A 69 -10.08 0.85 9.20
CA ALA A 69 -11.41 0.33 9.49
C ALA A 69 -11.33 -0.83 10.49
N ASN A 70 -10.41 -1.78 10.25
CA ASN A 70 -10.16 -2.88 11.18
C ASN A 70 -9.64 -2.38 12.55
N ALA A 71 -8.77 -1.38 12.58
CA ALA A 71 -8.28 -0.80 13.82
C ALA A 71 -9.42 -0.21 14.67
N ILE A 72 -10.36 0.50 14.04
CA ILE A 72 -11.55 1.08 14.70
C ILE A 72 -12.48 -0.02 15.20
N GLU A 73 -12.71 -1.06 14.38
CA GLU A 73 -13.50 -2.23 14.77
C GLU A 73 -12.95 -2.91 16.02
N HIS A 74 -11.63 -2.86 16.24
CA HIS A 74 -10.94 -3.40 17.41
C HIS A 74 -10.60 -2.32 18.46
N ASP A 75 -11.36 -1.23 18.50
CA ASP A 75 -11.28 -0.17 19.51
C ASP A 75 -9.92 0.56 19.63
N SER A 76 -9.06 0.43 18.61
CA SER A 76 -7.79 1.15 18.59
C SER A 76 -8.02 2.65 18.56
N LYS A 77 -7.26 3.40 19.37
CA LYS A 77 -7.33 4.87 19.44
C LYS A 77 -6.11 5.53 18.81
N THR A 78 -5.07 4.74 18.54
CA THR A 78 -3.81 5.21 17.97
C THR A 78 -3.39 4.32 16.81
N LEU A 79 -3.04 4.93 15.68
CA LEU A 79 -2.35 4.30 14.57
C LEU A 79 -0.85 4.53 14.71
N ILE A 80 -0.05 3.51 14.43
CA ILE A 80 1.39 3.64 14.41
C ILE A 80 1.98 3.03 13.15
N CYS A 81 2.91 3.76 12.54
CA CYS A 81 3.67 3.25 11.41
C CYS A 81 5.13 3.68 11.48
N ALA A 82 5.98 2.89 10.86
CA ALA A 82 7.39 3.21 10.67
C ALA A 82 7.61 3.43 9.17
N SER A 83 7.58 4.69 8.75
CA SER A 83 7.78 5.09 7.36
C SER A 83 8.03 6.59 7.27
N THR A 84 8.92 7.00 6.38
CA THR A 84 9.21 8.41 6.09
C THR A 84 8.46 8.95 4.88
N GLY A 85 7.55 8.18 4.25
CA GLY A 85 6.92 8.56 2.97
C GLY A 85 5.45 8.14 2.86
N ASN A 86 5.06 7.60 1.70
CA ASN A 86 3.65 7.41 1.35
C ASN A 86 2.80 6.66 2.40
N THR A 87 3.37 5.67 3.09
CA THR A 87 2.63 4.95 4.15
C THR A 87 2.28 5.86 5.33
N SER A 88 3.19 6.74 5.77
CA SER A 88 2.91 7.65 6.89
C SER A 88 1.99 8.79 6.49
N ALA A 89 2.09 9.29 5.25
CA ALA A 89 1.11 10.24 4.71
C ALA A 89 -0.32 9.66 4.71
N SER A 90 -0.46 8.44 4.18
CA SER A 90 -1.74 7.71 4.17
C SER A 90 -2.27 7.44 5.57
N ALA A 91 -1.44 6.90 6.48
CA ALA A 91 -1.84 6.64 7.86
C ALA A 91 -2.31 7.92 8.58
N ALA A 92 -1.59 9.03 8.37
CA ALA A 92 -1.94 10.31 8.97
C ALA A 92 -3.26 10.87 8.43
N ALA A 93 -3.50 10.77 7.12
CA ALA A 93 -4.75 11.23 6.50
C ALA A 93 -5.97 10.47 7.03
N TYR A 94 -5.92 9.14 7.02
CA TYR A 94 -7.02 8.31 7.55
C TYR A 94 -7.16 8.45 9.06
N GLY A 95 -6.06 8.56 9.80
CA GLY A 95 -6.09 8.83 11.23
C GLY A 95 -6.80 10.15 11.56
N ALA A 96 -6.44 11.24 10.86
CA ALA A 96 -7.10 12.52 11.01
C ALA A 96 -8.59 12.46 10.64
N HIS A 97 -8.93 11.80 9.53
CA HIS A 97 -10.30 11.63 9.08
C HIS A 97 -11.18 10.87 10.10
N CYS A 98 -10.61 9.87 10.77
CA CYS A 98 -11.31 9.02 11.74
C CYS A 98 -11.11 9.46 13.20
N ASN A 99 -10.53 10.64 13.46
CA ASN A 99 -10.23 11.14 14.81
C ASN A 99 -9.38 10.18 15.66
N LEU A 100 -8.38 9.55 15.04
CA LEU A 100 -7.39 8.68 15.67
C LEU A 100 -6.05 9.39 15.79
N SER A 101 -5.35 9.19 16.92
CA SER A 101 -3.97 9.66 17.04
C SER A 101 -3.08 8.90 16.06
N THR A 102 -2.25 9.58 15.27
CA THR A 102 -1.29 8.90 14.39
C THR A 102 0.13 9.17 14.86
N VAL A 103 0.92 8.11 15.02
CA VAL A 103 2.33 8.17 15.39
C VAL A 103 3.17 7.65 14.23
N VAL A 104 4.14 8.45 13.79
CA VAL A 104 5.09 8.09 12.74
C VAL A 104 6.46 7.97 13.35
N LEU A 105 7.00 6.75 13.33
CA LEU A 105 8.35 6.46 13.80
C LEU A 105 9.38 6.73 12.72
N VAL A 106 10.43 7.44 13.10
CA VAL A 106 11.52 7.80 12.20
C VAL A 106 12.89 7.65 12.85
N PRO A 107 13.86 6.99 12.18
CA PRO A 107 15.24 6.94 12.67
C PRO A 107 15.91 8.31 12.58
N LYS A 108 16.69 8.65 13.62
CA LYS A 108 17.51 9.88 13.65
C LYS A 108 18.45 9.94 12.44
N GLY A 109 18.53 11.11 11.81
CA GLY A 109 19.43 11.38 10.67
C GLY A 109 18.86 11.07 9.28
N ASN A 110 17.70 10.41 9.18
CA ASN A 110 17.12 9.96 7.90
C ASN A 110 15.81 10.66 7.51
N VAL A 111 15.61 11.90 7.98
CA VAL A 111 14.36 12.65 7.77
C VAL A 111 14.54 13.78 6.76
N ALA A 112 14.21 13.50 5.50
CA ALA A 112 13.99 14.57 4.54
C ALA A 112 12.64 15.23 4.88
N ARG A 113 12.66 16.49 5.35
CA ARG A 113 11.45 17.24 5.77
C ARG A 113 10.33 17.19 4.72
N GLY A 114 10.67 17.27 3.43
CA GLY A 114 9.68 17.20 2.34
C GLY A 114 8.88 15.90 2.30
N LYS A 115 9.46 14.77 2.74
CA LYS A 115 8.77 13.46 2.69
C LYS A 115 7.75 13.28 3.83
N ILE A 116 7.96 13.95 4.96
CA ILE A 116 7.08 13.88 6.14
C ILE A 116 6.12 15.08 6.19
N ALA A 117 6.32 16.10 5.35
CA ALA A 117 5.50 17.30 5.32
C ALA A 117 4.00 16.99 5.24
N GLN A 118 3.59 16.03 4.41
CA GLN A 118 2.20 15.61 4.28
C GLN A 118 1.66 14.96 5.57
N ALA A 119 2.43 14.08 6.21
CA ALA A 119 2.05 13.47 7.48
C ALA A 119 1.91 14.51 8.60
N ILE A 120 2.81 15.50 8.66
CA ILE A 120 2.74 16.62 9.62
C ILE A 120 1.51 17.49 9.33
N ALA A 121 1.22 17.78 8.06
CA ALA A 121 0.05 18.57 7.68
C ALA A 121 -1.27 17.91 8.08
N TYR A 122 -1.33 16.57 8.07
CA TYR A 122 -2.46 15.80 8.61
C TYR A 122 -2.43 15.62 10.14
N GLY A 123 -1.47 16.21 10.85
CA GLY A 123 -1.43 16.19 12.32
C GLY A 123 -0.77 14.96 12.94
N ALA A 124 0.06 14.22 12.20
CA ALA A 124 0.78 13.08 12.77
C ALA A 124 1.84 13.51 13.80
N ASN A 125 1.93 12.75 14.89
CA ASN A 125 2.98 12.86 15.89
C ASN A 125 4.25 12.15 15.38
N ILE A 126 5.30 12.93 15.12
CA ILE A 126 6.56 12.41 14.61
C ILE A 126 7.47 12.05 15.79
N LEU A 127 7.70 10.75 16.01
CA LEU A 127 8.61 10.27 17.04
C LEU A 127 9.94 9.87 16.42
N VAL A 128 10.98 10.66 16.70
CA VAL A 128 12.34 10.36 16.26
C VAL A 128 13.00 9.41 17.25
N ILE A 129 13.41 8.25 16.78
CA ILE A 129 14.08 7.24 17.60
C ILE A 129 15.61 7.26 17.40
N ASN A 130 16.34 7.10 18.51
CA ASN A 130 17.77 6.85 18.51
C ASN A 130 18.01 5.33 18.39
N GLY A 131 17.82 4.78 17.19
CA GLY A 131 17.94 3.34 16.93
C GLY A 131 17.67 2.98 15.47
N ASN A 132 17.80 1.70 15.12
CA ASN A 132 17.46 1.22 13.79
C ASN A 132 15.95 0.88 13.67
N PHE A 133 15.49 0.66 12.44
CA PHE A 133 14.07 0.42 12.14
C PHE A 133 13.51 -0.81 12.87
N ASP A 134 14.30 -1.89 12.99
CA ASP A 134 13.86 -3.14 13.59
C ASP A 134 13.64 -3.01 15.09
N GLN A 135 14.48 -2.22 15.78
CA GLN A 135 14.27 -1.84 17.18
C GLN A 135 12.97 -1.05 17.35
N ALA A 136 12.69 -0.10 16.44
CA ALA A 136 11.43 0.63 16.42
C ALA A 136 10.24 -0.33 16.32
N LEU A 137 10.29 -1.24 15.34
CA LEU A 137 9.19 -2.17 15.07
C LEU A 137 8.96 -3.13 16.24
N THR A 138 10.04 -3.55 16.90
CA THR A 138 9.97 -4.41 18.10
C THR A 138 9.27 -3.68 19.25
N MET A 139 9.69 -2.45 19.55
CA MET A 139 9.06 -1.63 20.58
C MET A 139 7.57 -1.37 20.28
N VAL A 140 7.23 -1.12 19.02
CA VAL A 140 5.84 -0.91 18.62
C VAL A 140 5.00 -2.17 18.81
N ARG A 141 5.51 -3.33 18.40
CA ARG A 141 4.81 -4.60 18.60
C ARG A 141 4.55 -4.87 20.08
N GLU A 142 5.53 -4.58 20.93
CA GLU A 142 5.35 -4.69 22.39
C GLU A 142 4.29 -3.71 22.92
N LEU A 143 4.32 -2.44 22.51
CA LEU A 143 3.34 -1.43 22.91
C LEU A 143 1.93 -1.78 22.44
N SER A 144 1.77 -2.25 21.20
CA SER A 144 0.49 -2.70 20.64
C SER A 144 -0.10 -3.91 21.38
N SER A 145 0.72 -4.72 22.06
CA SER A 145 0.21 -5.83 22.88
C SER A 145 -0.41 -5.38 24.22
N ARG A 146 -0.08 -4.16 24.68
CA ARG A 146 -0.47 -3.64 26.01
C ARG A 146 -1.40 -2.42 25.95
N HIS A 147 -1.53 -1.80 24.78
CA HIS A 147 -2.29 -0.58 24.56
C HIS A 147 -3.13 -0.68 23.29
N PRO A 148 -4.25 0.08 23.17
CA PRO A 148 -5.12 0.09 21.98
C PRO A 148 -4.46 0.84 20.80
N ILE A 149 -3.36 0.29 20.30
CA ILE A 149 -2.50 0.84 19.26
C ILE A 149 -2.44 -0.14 18.08
N ALA A 150 -2.89 0.29 16.90
CA ALA A 150 -2.85 -0.50 15.68
C ALA A 150 -1.59 -0.22 14.85
N LEU A 151 -0.83 -1.28 14.57
CA LEU A 151 0.30 -1.22 13.64
C LEU A 151 -0.21 -1.31 12.19
N VAL A 152 0.01 -0.27 11.38
CA VAL A 152 -0.51 -0.16 9.99
C VAL A 152 0.59 -0.22 8.91
N ASN A 153 1.75 -0.78 9.26
CA ASN A 153 2.85 -1.07 8.33
C ASN A 153 2.48 -2.14 7.30
N SER A 154 3.35 -2.36 6.30
CA SER A 154 3.13 -3.35 5.23
C SER A 154 2.93 -4.79 5.70
N VAL A 155 3.35 -5.12 6.93
CA VAL A 155 3.15 -6.45 7.55
C VAL A 155 1.72 -6.67 8.04
N ASN A 156 0.90 -5.61 8.11
CA ASN A 156 -0.50 -5.73 8.50
C ASN A 156 -1.27 -6.41 7.33
N PRO A 157 -1.94 -7.55 7.56
CA PRO A 157 -2.61 -8.30 6.49
C PRO A 157 -3.72 -7.49 5.80
N TYR A 158 -4.44 -6.63 6.53
CA TYR A 158 -5.49 -5.78 5.98
C TYR A 158 -4.97 -4.77 4.94
N ARG A 159 -3.67 -4.42 5.01
CA ARG A 159 -3.05 -3.60 3.97
C ARG A 159 -3.03 -4.32 2.63
N ILE A 160 -2.76 -5.63 2.62
CA ILE A 160 -2.75 -6.47 1.41
C ILE A 160 -4.18 -6.64 0.90
N GLU A 161 -5.13 -6.96 1.80
CA GLU A 161 -6.55 -7.10 1.46
C GLU A 161 -7.10 -5.85 0.79
N GLY A 162 -6.85 -4.66 1.33
CA GLY A 162 -7.28 -3.43 0.70
C GLY A 162 -6.56 -3.15 -0.63
N GLN A 163 -5.24 -3.39 -0.72
CA GLN A 163 -4.47 -3.16 -1.95
C GLN A 163 -4.87 -4.07 -3.11
N LYS A 164 -5.38 -5.28 -2.85
CA LYS A 164 -5.77 -6.24 -3.91
C LYS A 164 -6.90 -5.71 -4.79
N THR A 165 -7.71 -4.78 -4.27
CA THR A 165 -8.79 -4.12 -5.00
C THR A 165 -8.32 -3.39 -6.26
N ALA A 166 -7.05 -3.01 -6.33
CA ALA A 166 -6.49 -2.43 -7.55
C ALA A 166 -6.46 -3.43 -8.73
N ALA A 167 -6.31 -4.73 -8.46
CA ALA A 167 -6.40 -5.78 -9.49
C ALA A 167 -7.85 -5.96 -9.95
N PHE A 168 -8.82 -5.95 -9.02
CA PHE A 168 -10.25 -6.00 -9.33
C PHE A 168 -10.65 -4.87 -10.28
N GLU A 169 -10.29 -3.63 -9.95
CA GLU A 169 -10.60 -2.48 -10.81
C GLU A 169 -9.96 -2.56 -12.21
N VAL A 170 -8.77 -3.17 -12.32
CA VAL A 170 -8.13 -3.36 -13.63
C VAL A 170 -8.94 -4.38 -14.44
N SER A 171 -9.31 -5.50 -13.84
CA SER A 171 -10.12 -6.53 -14.49
C SER A 171 -11.51 -6.01 -14.87
N ASP A 172 -12.18 -5.30 -13.96
CA ASP A 172 -13.50 -4.70 -14.20
C ASP A 172 -13.47 -3.73 -15.39
N ALA A 173 -12.42 -2.90 -15.49
CA ALA A 173 -12.28 -1.91 -16.54
C ALA A 173 -11.91 -2.50 -17.91
N LEU A 174 -11.17 -3.61 -17.94
CA LEU A 174 -10.77 -4.28 -19.18
C LEU A 174 -11.76 -5.36 -19.63
N GLY A 175 -12.64 -5.81 -18.72
CA GLY A 175 -13.56 -6.93 -18.93
C GLY A 175 -12.93 -8.32 -18.74
N ASP A 176 -11.62 -8.39 -18.53
CA ASP A 176 -10.87 -9.59 -18.15
C ASP A 176 -9.52 -9.16 -17.52
N ALA A 177 -8.73 -10.10 -17.01
CA ALA A 177 -7.35 -9.82 -16.62
C ALA A 177 -6.50 -9.40 -17.84
N PRO A 178 -5.46 -8.57 -17.66
CA PRO A 178 -4.48 -8.33 -18.72
C PRO A 178 -3.55 -9.55 -18.89
N ASP A 179 -2.85 -9.65 -20.03
CA ASP A 179 -1.82 -10.68 -20.21
C ASP A 179 -0.64 -10.49 -19.23
N TYR A 180 -0.28 -9.23 -18.98
CA TYR A 180 0.87 -8.83 -18.19
C TYR A 180 0.52 -7.73 -17.19
N LEU A 181 0.94 -7.89 -15.94
CA LEU A 181 0.98 -6.79 -14.97
C LEU A 181 2.43 -6.43 -14.63
N CYS A 182 2.85 -5.22 -15.02
CA CYS A 182 4.15 -4.66 -14.69
C CYS A 182 4.05 -3.74 -13.46
N ILE A 183 4.83 -3.99 -12.41
CA ILE A 183 4.73 -3.22 -11.16
C ILE A 183 6.10 -3.02 -10.45
N PRO A 184 6.38 -1.84 -9.87
CA PRO A 184 7.56 -1.65 -9.04
C PRO A 184 7.51 -2.50 -7.77
N VAL A 185 8.65 -3.06 -7.38
CA VAL A 185 8.80 -3.92 -6.20
C VAL A 185 9.80 -3.32 -5.22
N GLY A 186 9.27 -2.81 -4.11
CA GLY A 186 10.04 -2.41 -2.94
C GLY A 186 9.93 -3.47 -1.84
N ASN A 187 8.95 -3.28 -0.95
CA ASN A 187 8.64 -4.23 0.14
C ASN A 187 7.85 -5.47 -0.31
N ALA A 188 7.65 -5.65 -1.63
CA ALA A 188 6.88 -6.71 -2.28
C ALA A 188 5.38 -6.83 -1.93
N GLY A 189 4.86 -6.18 -0.89
CA GLY A 189 3.43 -6.28 -0.54
C GLY A 189 2.45 -5.87 -1.67
N ASN A 190 2.81 -4.94 -2.56
CA ASN A 190 1.90 -4.55 -3.64
C ASN A 190 1.77 -5.64 -4.71
N ILE A 191 2.88 -6.24 -5.15
CA ILE A 191 2.84 -7.33 -6.13
C ILE A 191 2.11 -8.55 -5.56
N THR A 192 2.30 -8.83 -4.26
CA THR A 192 1.53 -9.86 -3.53
C THR A 192 0.04 -9.55 -3.54
N ALA A 193 -0.36 -8.32 -3.25
CA ALA A 193 -1.75 -7.90 -3.24
C ALA A 193 -2.41 -8.02 -4.62
N TYR A 194 -1.75 -7.54 -5.68
CA TYR A 194 -2.27 -7.67 -7.04
C TYR A 194 -2.43 -9.14 -7.45
N TRP A 195 -1.41 -9.98 -7.18
CA TRP A 195 -1.51 -11.41 -7.50
C TRP A 195 -2.68 -12.08 -6.78
N LYS A 196 -2.85 -11.79 -5.48
CA LYS A 196 -4.01 -12.26 -4.71
C LYS A 196 -5.33 -11.81 -5.31
N GLY A 197 -5.45 -10.54 -5.71
CA GLY A 197 -6.66 -10.03 -6.35
C GLY A 197 -6.98 -10.74 -7.67
N PHE A 198 -6.01 -10.88 -8.58
CA PHE A 198 -6.25 -11.61 -9.82
C PHE A 198 -6.61 -13.07 -9.60
N LYS A 199 -5.97 -13.73 -8.62
CA LYS A 199 -6.29 -15.11 -8.24
C LYS A 199 -7.73 -15.26 -7.74
N GLU A 200 -8.17 -14.37 -6.86
CA GLU A 200 -9.54 -14.41 -6.32
C GLU A 200 -10.59 -14.11 -7.41
N TYR A 201 -10.33 -13.17 -8.31
CA TYR A 201 -11.22 -12.89 -9.45
C TYR A 201 -11.31 -14.08 -10.42
N GLN A 202 -10.19 -14.77 -10.67
CA GLN A 202 -10.21 -16.00 -11.44
C GLN A 202 -11.00 -17.12 -10.73
N GLU A 203 -10.78 -17.30 -9.42
CA GLU A 203 -11.45 -18.34 -8.61
C GLU A 203 -12.96 -18.12 -8.51
N THR A 204 -13.41 -16.88 -8.66
CA THR A 204 -14.82 -16.49 -8.66
C THR A 204 -15.36 -16.24 -10.07
N GLU A 205 -14.64 -16.67 -11.11
CA GLU A 205 -15.05 -16.61 -12.53
C GLU A 205 -15.32 -15.19 -13.08
N HIS A 206 -14.79 -14.15 -12.43
CA HIS A 206 -14.83 -12.77 -12.94
C HIS A 206 -13.83 -12.55 -14.08
N THR A 207 -12.76 -13.35 -14.13
CA THR A 207 -11.76 -13.34 -15.20
C THR A 207 -11.48 -14.76 -15.70
N THR A 208 -11.10 -14.89 -16.97
CA THR A 208 -10.84 -16.19 -17.59
C THR A 208 -9.45 -16.73 -17.26
N HIS A 209 -8.52 -15.83 -16.93
CA HIS A 209 -7.12 -16.14 -16.68
C HIS A 209 -6.54 -15.22 -15.59
N THR A 210 -5.25 -15.39 -15.31
CA THR A 210 -4.47 -14.48 -14.47
C THR A 210 -3.29 -13.94 -15.28
N PRO A 211 -2.86 -12.69 -15.02
CA PRO A 211 -1.72 -12.12 -15.73
C PRO A 211 -0.43 -12.80 -15.32
N GLN A 212 0.55 -12.77 -16.21
CA GLN A 212 1.93 -12.95 -15.79
C GLN A 212 2.40 -11.69 -15.04
N MET A 213 2.89 -11.89 -13.82
CA MET A 213 3.31 -10.80 -12.92
C MET A 213 4.78 -10.43 -13.17
N PHE A 214 5.04 -9.18 -13.57
CA PHE A 214 6.37 -8.64 -13.81
C PHE A 214 6.72 -7.60 -12.74
N GLY A 215 7.53 -8.02 -11.76
CA GLY A 215 8.06 -7.16 -10.70
C GLY A 215 9.40 -6.53 -11.06
N PHE A 216 9.55 -5.22 -10.86
CA PHE A 216 10.80 -4.49 -11.17
C PHE A 216 11.39 -3.83 -9.93
N GLN A 217 12.66 -4.12 -9.65
CA GLN A 217 13.45 -3.47 -8.59
C GLN A 217 14.52 -2.56 -9.20
N ALA A 218 14.95 -1.53 -8.47
CA ALA A 218 16.10 -0.74 -8.87
C ALA A 218 17.39 -1.55 -8.65
N GLU A 219 18.36 -1.46 -9.57
CA GLU A 219 19.59 -2.27 -9.56
C GLU A 219 20.34 -2.29 -8.22
N GLY A 220 20.49 -1.12 -7.59
CA GLY A 220 21.15 -0.96 -6.27
C GLY A 220 20.27 -1.32 -5.07
N SER A 221 19.03 -1.77 -5.29
CA SER A 221 18.03 -2.16 -4.29
C SER A 221 17.20 -3.36 -4.78
N ALA A 222 17.86 -4.35 -5.39
CA ALA A 222 17.24 -5.52 -6.02
C ALA A 222 17.48 -6.86 -5.28
N PRO A 223 17.13 -6.97 -3.97
CA PRO A 223 17.41 -8.17 -3.19
C PRO A 223 16.69 -9.43 -3.71
N ILE A 224 15.46 -9.32 -4.23
CA ILE A 224 14.70 -10.48 -4.75
C ILE A 224 15.35 -10.99 -6.04
N VAL A 225 15.81 -10.07 -6.90
CA VAL A 225 16.52 -10.43 -8.14
C VAL A 225 17.84 -11.13 -7.84
N ARG A 226 18.58 -10.69 -6.82
CA ARG A 226 19.86 -11.26 -6.42
C ARG A 226 19.74 -12.51 -5.54
N GLY A 227 18.59 -12.73 -4.91
CA GLY A 227 18.39 -13.81 -3.95
C GLY A 227 19.08 -13.58 -2.59
N GLU A 228 19.46 -12.34 -2.25
CA GLU A 228 20.21 -12.01 -1.03
C GLU A 228 19.86 -10.62 -0.47
N ILE A 229 19.95 -10.46 0.85
CA ILE A 229 19.70 -9.18 1.52
C ILE A 229 20.74 -8.15 1.08
N ILE A 230 20.29 -6.96 0.72
CA ILE A 230 21.16 -5.81 0.44
C ILE A 230 21.18 -4.91 1.67
N GLU A 231 22.26 -4.92 2.45
CA GLU A 231 22.35 -4.14 3.68
C GLU A 231 22.29 -2.62 3.46
N ASN A 232 22.88 -2.15 2.36
CA ASN A 232 22.97 -0.72 2.00
C ASN A 232 22.31 -0.46 0.64
N PRO A 233 20.96 -0.48 0.57
CA PRO A 233 20.25 -0.30 -0.69
C PRO A 233 20.31 1.16 -1.18
N GLU A 234 20.63 1.36 -2.45
CA GLU A 234 20.72 2.69 -3.08
C GLU A 234 19.89 2.79 -4.36
N THR A 235 19.19 3.92 -4.51
CA THR A 235 18.50 4.33 -5.75
C THR A 235 17.91 5.74 -5.58
N ILE A 236 17.76 6.47 -6.68
CA ILE A 236 16.98 7.73 -6.72
C ILE A 236 15.49 7.47 -6.44
N ALA A 237 15.00 6.28 -6.82
CA ALA A 237 13.61 5.86 -6.67
C ALA A 237 13.32 5.46 -5.21
N SER A 238 13.31 6.46 -4.33
CA SER A 238 13.35 6.21 -2.88
C SER A 238 12.18 5.40 -2.30
N ALA A 239 11.05 5.30 -3.01
CA ALA A 239 9.92 4.46 -2.61
C ALA A 239 10.22 2.95 -2.69
N ILE A 240 11.20 2.54 -3.51
CA ILE A 240 11.63 1.15 -3.69
C ILE A 240 13.08 0.93 -3.24
N ARG A 241 13.66 1.86 -2.47
CA ARG A 241 15.00 1.71 -1.86
C ARG A 241 14.94 0.77 -0.66
N ILE A 242 14.74 -0.51 -0.91
CA ILE A 242 14.49 -1.54 0.11
C ILE A 242 15.42 -2.73 -0.15
N GLY A 243 16.20 -3.10 0.87
CA GLY A 243 17.19 -4.17 0.78
C GLY A 243 16.78 -5.50 1.44
N ASN A 244 15.70 -5.49 2.22
CA ASN A 244 15.11 -6.69 2.83
C ASN A 244 13.57 -6.57 2.79
N PRO A 245 12.91 -7.03 1.70
CA PRO A 245 11.46 -6.91 1.54
C PRO A 245 10.70 -7.69 2.62
N ALA A 246 9.72 -7.04 3.25
CA ALA A 246 8.90 -7.68 4.29
C ALA A 246 7.98 -8.81 3.74
N SER A 247 7.72 -8.82 2.43
CA SER A 247 6.92 -9.84 1.74
C SER A 247 7.76 -10.58 0.69
N TRP A 248 8.95 -11.03 1.09
CA TRP A 248 9.85 -11.83 0.25
C TRP A 248 9.28 -13.25 0.09
#